data_AF-A0A3F3HDA9-F1
#
_entry.id   AF-A0A3F3HDA9-F1
#
_cell.length_a   1.000
_cell.length_b   1.000
_cell.length_c   1.000
_cell.angle_alpha   90.00
_cell.angle_beta   90.00
_cell.angle_gamma   90.00
#
_symmetry.space_group_name_H-M   'P 1'
#
loop_
_entity.id
_entity.type
_entity.pdbx_description
1 polymer ?
#
loop_
_entity_poly.entity_id
_entity_poly.type
_entity_poly.pdbx_seq_one_letter_code
_entity_poly.pdbx_strand_id
1 'polypeptide(L)'
;MKVSTKIDQNAQTPNIVIFAKQKTAKIVYLEHEIQSVINHSSLFVKNQEDYQQIELPNIDRFYTEEHAIYCQVNGQHYKTQKRIYELADFLPESLFIHSNFSVRNH
;
A
#
# COMPACT_ATOMS: atom_id res chain seq x y z
N MET A 1 0.79 -2.76 -30.05
CA MET A 1 2.05 -2.76 -29.27
C MET A 1 2.29 -4.17 -28.78
N LYS A 2 3.53 -4.65 -28.77
CA LYS A 2 3.87 -5.92 -28.13
C LYS A 2 4.31 -5.61 -26.70
N VAL A 3 3.70 -6.26 -25.71
CA VAL A 3 4.14 -6.18 -24.31
C VAL A 3 5.01 -7.40 -24.04
N SER A 4 6.17 -7.18 -23.42
CA SER A 4 7.11 -8.24 -23.06
C SER A 4 7.85 -7.87 -21.78
N THR A 5 8.02 -8.84 -20.89
CA THR A 5 8.79 -8.67 -19.65
C THR A 5 10.20 -9.22 -19.86
N LYS A 6 11.21 -8.45 -19.47
CA LYS A 6 12.59 -8.92 -19.35
C LYS A 6 12.95 -8.92 -17.87
N ILE A 7 13.44 -10.05 -17.38
CA ILE A 7 13.88 -10.21 -15.99
C ILE A 7 15.40 -10.21 -15.99
N ASP A 8 16.01 -9.27 -15.29
CA ASP A 8 17.46 -9.24 -15.02
C ASP A 8 17.70 -9.71 -13.59
N GLN A 9 18.36 -10.86 -13.44
CA GLN A 9 18.65 -11.46 -12.13
C GLN A 9 19.76 -10.70 -11.38
N ASN A 10 20.52 -9.84 -12.07
CA ASN A 10 21.63 -9.09 -11.50
C ASN A 10 21.27 -7.63 -11.19
N ALA A 11 20.00 -7.25 -11.39
CA ALA A 11 19.55 -5.89 -11.13
C ALA A 11 19.64 -5.56 -9.63
N GLN A 12 20.50 -4.59 -9.28
CA GLN A 12 20.66 -4.14 -7.88
C GLN A 12 19.47 -3.31 -7.39
N THR A 13 18.75 -2.67 -8.31
CA THR A 13 17.55 -1.89 -7.99
C THR A 13 16.47 -2.19 -9.03
N PRO A 14 15.28 -2.65 -8.63
CA PRO A 14 14.18 -2.88 -9.55
C PRO A 14 13.80 -1.58 -10.27
N ASN A 15 13.69 -1.64 -11.60
CA ASN A 15 13.21 -0.53 -12.41
C ASN A 15 12.26 -1.02 -13.50
N ILE A 16 11.34 -0.15 -13.91
CA ILE A 16 10.44 -0.40 -15.04
C ILE A 16 10.82 0.54 -16.16
N VAL A 17 11.10 -0.01 -17.35
CA VAL A 17 11.52 0.75 -18.52
C VAL A 17 10.52 0.56 -19.65
N ILE A 18 9.99 1.66 -20.19
CA ILE A 18 9.05 1.66 -21.31
C ILE A 18 9.76 2.13 -22.57
N PHE A 19 9.97 1.23 -23.53
CA PHE A 19 10.51 1.58 -24.84
C PHE A 19 9.38 1.98 -25.80
N ALA A 20 9.37 3.23 -26.25
CA ALA A 20 8.40 3.75 -27.21
C ALA A 20 9.08 4.68 -28.23
N LYS A 21 8.50 4.78 -29.43
CA LYS A 21 9.01 5.69 -30.48
C LYS A 21 8.89 7.18 -30.10
N GLN A 22 7.90 7.53 -29.29
CA GLN A 22 7.65 8.88 -28.79
C GLN A 22 6.83 8.83 -27.48
N LYS A 23 6.97 9.84 -26.63
CA LYS A 23 6.16 10.01 -25.42
C LYS A 23 4.76 10.51 -25.77
N THR A 24 3.80 9.59 -25.84
CA THR A 24 2.39 9.92 -26.12
C THR A 24 1.58 10.07 -24.83
N ALA A 25 0.41 10.70 -24.90
CA ALA A 25 -0.51 10.78 -23.76
C ALA A 25 -0.85 9.40 -23.15
N LYS A 26 -0.94 8.35 -23.98
CA LYS A 26 -1.15 6.97 -23.51
C LYS A 26 0.04 6.42 -22.70
N ILE A 27 1.26 6.77 -23.10
CA ILE A 27 2.48 6.39 -22.37
C ILE A 27 2.56 7.16 -21.04
N VAL A 28 2.23 8.45 -21.04
CA VAL A 28 2.16 9.25 -19.80
C VAL A 28 1.14 8.67 -18.82
N TYR A 29 -0.05 8.30 -19.30
CA TYR A 29 -1.04 7.63 -18.47
C TYR A 29 -0.52 6.29 -17.92
N LEU A 30 0.12 5.47 -18.74
CA LEU A 30 0.70 4.21 -18.29
C LEU A 30 1.83 4.40 -17.27
N GLU A 31 2.69 5.41 -17.43
CA GLU A 31 3.69 5.80 -16.44
C GLU A 31 3.03 6.13 -15.09
N HIS A 32 1.92 6.88 -15.11
CA HIS A 32 1.18 7.23 -13.90
C HIS A 32 0.58 6.01 -13.19
N GLU A 33 -0.03 5.09 -13.93
CA GLU A 33 -0.58 3.84 -13.37
C GLU A 33 0.52 2.91 -12.82
N ILE A 34 1.68 2.86 -13.49
CA ILE A 34 2.83 2.13 -12.97
C ILE A 34 3.36 2.80 -11.69
N GLN A 35 3.41 4.13 -11.68
CA GLN A 35 3.87 4.89 -10.52
C GLN A 35 2.93 4.73 -9.33
N SER A 36 1.61 4.58 -9.51
CA SER A 36 0.68 4.32 -8.41
C SER A 36 0.85 2.91 -7.81
N VAL A 37 1.30 1.94 -8.62
CA VAL A 37 1.66 0.60 -8.16
C VAL A 37 3.01 0.60 -7.41
N ILE A 38 3.98 1.40 -7.90
CA ILE A 38 5.31 1.53 -7.28
C ILE A 38 5.26 2.40 -6.01
N ASN A 39 4.49 3.49 -6.05
CA ASN A 39 4.27 4.35 -4.91
C ASN A 39 3.31 3.62 -3.98
N HIS A 40 3.89 2.73 -3.18
CA HIS A 40 3.27 2.14 -2.02
C HIS A 40 2.41 3.19 -1.32
N SER A 41 1.09 3.05 -1.41
CA SER A 41 0.18 3.94 -0.71
C SER A 41 0.65 4.02 0.73
N SER A 42 0.61 5.22 1.30
CA SER A 42 1.03 5.47 2.66
C SER A 42 -0.18 5.95 3.45
N LEU A 43 -0.25 5.57 4.71
CA LEU A 43 -1.32 5.94 5.61
C LEU A 43 -0.81 6.92 6.66
N PHE A 44 -1.55 8.00 6.87
CA PHE A 44 -1.34 8.86 8.04
C PHE A 44 -1.92 8.20 9.28
N VAL A 45 -1.09 8.08 10.31
CA VAL A 45 -1.43 7.45 11.59
C VAL A 45 -1.03 8.37 12.73
N LYS A 46 -1.68 8.19 13.88
CA LYS A 46 -1.41 8.93 15.11
C LYS A 46 -0.67 8.05 16.12
N ASN A 47 0.42 8.56 16.67
CA ASN A 47 1.11 7.99 17.83
C ASN A 47 1.09 9.02 18.96
N GLN A 48 0.38 8.72 20.06
CA GLN A 48 0.23 9.61 21.23
C GLN A 48 -0.26 11.03 20.86
N GLU A 49 0.67 11.94 20.54
CA GLU A 49 0.41 13.34 20.18
C GLU A 49 0.80 13.71 18.74
N ASP A 50 1.59 12.88 18.05
CA ASP A 50 2.11 13.19 16.72
C ASP A 50 1.46 12.37 15.61
N TYR A 51 1.51 12.93 14.39
CA TYR A 51 1.12 12.25 13.17
C TYR A 51 2.35 11.85 12.37
N GLN A 52 2.32 10.63 11.85
CA GLN A 52 3.35 10.14 10.94
C GLN A 52 2.73 9.40 9.76
N GLN A 53 3.50 9.30 8.69
CA GLN A 53 3.12 8.60 7.47
C GLN A 53 3.83 7.24 7.45
N ILE A 54 3.05 6.17 7.28
CA ILE A 54 3.56 4.80 7.23
C ILE A 54 3.22 4.21 5.87
N GLU A 55 4.22 3.68 5.18
CA GLU A 55 4.03 2.95 3.93
C GLU A 55 3.25 1.65 4.20
N LEU A 56 2.22 1.39 3.39
CA LEU A 56 1.37 0.22 3.55
C LEU A 56 2.13 -1.12 3.63
N PRO A 57 3.21 -1.38 2.85
CA PRO A 57 3.97 -2.63 2.95
C PRO A 57 4.60 -2.88 4.32
N ASN A 58 4.81 -1.83 5.12
CA ASN A 58 5.38 -1.95 6.47
C ASN A 58 4.30 -2.28 7.53
N ILE A 59 3.03 -2.32 7.15
CA ILE A 59 1.92 -2.59 8.07
C ILE A 59 1.67 -4.09 8.14
N ASP A 60 1.83 -4.65 9.34
CA ASP A 60 1.60 -6.07 9.63
C ASP A 60 0.11 -6.43 9.51
N ARG A 61 -0.76 -5.58 10.08
CA ARG A 61 -2.22 -5.77 10.06
C ARG A 61 -2.97 -4.50 10.47
N PHE A 62 -4.25 -4.46 10.08
CA PHE A 62 -5.24 -3.54 10.63
C PHE A 62 -6.19 -4.29 11.55
N TYR A 63 -6.63 -3.65 12.63
CA TYR A 63 -7.60 -4.24 13.55
C TYR A 63 -8.42 -3.16 14.26
N THR A 64 -9.59 -3.55 14.78
CA THR A 64 -10.44 -2.67 15.57
C THR A 64 -10.24 -2.96 17.05
N GLU A 65 -10.03 -1.92 17.84
CA GLU A 65 -9.97 -1.99 19.29
C GLU A 65 -10.66 -0.75 19.86
N GLU A 66 -11.55 -0.92 20.85
CA GLU A 66 -12.29 0.18 21.50
C GLU A 66 -12.93 1.20 20.52
N HIS A 67 -13.54 0.73 19.43
CA HIS A 67 -14.18 1.55 18.37
C HIS A 67 -13.22 2.41 17.53
N ALA A 68 -11.91 2.24 17.68
CA ALA A 68 -10.89 2.84 16.84
C ALA A 68 -10.22 1.77 15.98
N ILE A 69 -9.74 2.19 14.81
CA ILE A 69 -8.94 1.33 13.94
C ILE A 69 -7.47 1.62 14.21
N TYR A 70 -6.70 0.55 14.33
CA TYR A 70 -5.26 0.58 14.54
C TYR A 70 -4.56 -0.19 13.44
N CYS A 71 -3.36 0.25 13.10
CA CYS A 71 -2.41 -0.54 12.33
C CYS A 71 -1.25 -0.95 13.23
N GLN A 72 -0.78 -2.19 13.05
CA GLN A 72 0.41 -2.69 13.71
C GLN A 72 1.59 -2.65 12.74
N VAL A 73 2.74 -2.16 13.21
CA VAL A 73 4.00 -2.10 12.45
C VAL A 73 5.13 -2.47 13.40
N ASN A 74 5.86 -3.54 13.12
CA ASN A 74 6.99 -4.00 13.95
C ASN A 74 6.63 -4.12 15.46
N GLY A 75 5.39 -4.55 15.74
CA GLY A 75 4.88 -4.68 17.11
C GLY A 75 4.45 -3.38 17.81
N GLN A 76 4.56 -2.22 17.14
CA GLN A 76 3.99 -0.96 17.61
C GLN A 76 2.59 -0.75 17.03
N HIS A 77 1.74 -0.06 17.80
CA HIS A 77 0.34 0.16 17.47
C HIS A 77 0.09 1.64 17.20
N TYR A 78 -0.47 1.95 16.04
CA TYR A 78 -0.79 3.32 15.65
C TYR A 78 -2.24 3.47 15.29
N LYS A 79 -2.86 4.55 15.76
CA LYS A 79 -4.27 4.82 15.48
C LYS A 79 -4.42 5.38 14.08
N THR A 80 -5.28 4.80 13.27
CA THR A 80 -5.58 5.34 11.94
C THR A 80 -6.69 6.38 12.02
N GLN A 81 -6.68 7.38 11.14
CA GLN A 81 -7.82 8.31 11.02
C GLN A 81 -8.98 7.71 10.20
N LYS A 82 -8.68 6.70 9.35
CA LYS A 82 -9.67 6.02 8.52
C LYS A 82 -10.55 5.06 9.32
N ARG A 83 -11.80 4.94 8.91
CA ARG A 83 -12.73 3.88 9.31
C ARG A 83 -12.45 2.59 8.54
N ILE A 84 -12.96 1.46 9.02
CA ILE A 84 -12.71 0.15 8.41
C ILE A 84 -13.21 0.04 6.95
N TYR A 85 -14.35 0.64 6.62
CA TYR A 85 -14.87 0.63 5.25
C TYR A 85 -14.03 1.51 4.33
N GLU A 86 -13.50 2.64 4.81
CA GLU A 86 -12.59 3.50 4.04
C GLU A 86 -11.24 2.82 3.81
N LEU A 87 -10.83 1.93 4.70
CA LEU A 87 -9.65 1.09 4.51
C LEU A 87 -9.92 0.00 3.47
N ALA A 88 -11.11 -0.60 3.44
CA ALA A 88 -11.44 -1.59 2.42
C ALA A 88 -11.34 -1.02 0.99
N ASP A 89 -11.76 0.24 0.80
CA ASP A 89 -11.66 0.92 -0.51
C ASP A 89 -10.23 1.45 -0.81
N PHE A 90 -9.43 1.69 0.23
CA PHE A 90 -8.11 2.31 0.11
C PHE A 90 -6.97 1.28 -0.01
N LEU A 91 -7.10 0.14 0.65
CA LEU A 91 -6.07 -0.88 0.72
C LEU A 91 -6.08 -1.72 -0.57
N PRO A 92 -4.94 -1.84 -1.26
CA PRO A 92 -4.87 -2.70 -2.44
C PRO A 92 -5.05 -4.16 -2.03
N GLU A 93 -5.98 -4.86 -2.68
CA GLU A 93 -6.26 -6.30 -2.43
C GLU A 93 -5.02 -7.18 -2.64
N SER A 94 -4.04 -6.72 -3.41
CA SER A 94 -2.76 -7.40 -3.61
C SER A 94 -1.87 -7.43 -2.36
N LEU A 95 -2.05 -6.49 -1.42
CA LEU A 95 -1.27 -6.39 -0.19
C LEU A 95 -2.05 -6.84 1.05
N PHE A 96 -3.38 -6.68 1.06
CA PHE A 96 -4.20 -6.96 2.24
C PHE A 96 -5.36 -7.89 1.92
N ILE A 97 -5.54 -8.88 2.80
CA ILE A 97 -6.70 -9.77 2.79
C ILE A 97 -7.57 -9.41 3.99
N HIS A 98 -8.87 -9.22 3.76
CA HIS A 98 -9.82 -9.00 4.84
C HIS A 98 -10.13 -10.33 5.54
N SER A 99 -9.66 -10.49 6.77
CA SER A 99 -10.02 -11.63 7.64
C SER A 99 -10.95 -11.18 8.77
N ASN A 100 -12.18 -11.69 8.79
CA ASN A 100 -13.11 -11.50 9.92
C ASN A 100 -12.71 -12.41 11.10
N PHE A 101 -11.63 -12.08 11.81
CA PHE A 101 -11.23 -12.81 13.02
C PHE A 101 -11.48 -11.95 14.26
N SER A 102 -12.64 -12.15 14.89
CA SER A 102 -12.94 -11.60 16.21
C SER A 102 -12.44 -12.57 17.28
N VAL A 103 -11.28 -12.29 17.88
CA VAL A 103 -10.85 -13.01 19.08
C VAL A 103 -11.69 -12.51 20.25
N ARG A 104 -12.68 -13.30 20.68
CA ARG A 104 -13.34 -13.11 21.97
C ARG A 104 -12.33 -13.49 23.05
N ASN A 105 -11.74 -12.52 23.72
CA ASN A 105 -11.09 -12.78 25.00
C ASN A 105 -12.19 -13.01 26.03
N HIS A 106 -12.19 -14.21 26.61
CA HIS A 106 -13.03 -14.62 27.74
C HIS A 106 -12.45 -14.13 29.07
#